data_AF-A0A024TCC5-F1
#
_entry.id   AF-A0A024TCC5-F1
#
_cell.length_a   1.000
_cell.length_b   1.000
_cell.length_c   1.000
_cell.angle_alpha   90.00
_cell.angle_beta   90.00
_cell.angle_gamma   90.00
#
_symmetry.space_group_name_H-M   'P 1'
#
loop_
_entity.id
_entity.type
_entity.pdbx_description
1 polymer ?
#
loop_
_entity_poly.entity_id
_entity_poly.type
_entity_poly.pdbx_seq_one_letter_code
_entity_poly.pdbx_strand_id
1 'polypeptide(L)'
;MQPRSLAEELGPTWFNEVKASTARHSSKRKVNFDRGEFVRQVKAAIETTGKVNDPGFVREVKRRRDFAIDLVHTYAHFSEEQKLQLLLGLAVDLGSQDMSLLVRSLPSMLRAHLVFQVLAAALGFNPPTDLETYKHVKRGLVPLPEQFFLLIGSVPAGYSFVLQLRSDLASCVKTFHRILSDQELHALSFLDKLMRDLFATQTGVHFKRIELKPENKEVLRVIVQNERVHAMRSYGDLAHRLAGHRRYVFGVFHSNIAHLPLVIVETFFTTYMPTVIDSILSDDPPPHASPGALSPPSHVTDDGTPPTHGVFYSISNMHVGLRGLNLASHLLFLTINHCSKLYPSIHTWVTLSPVPTFRPWMLRQLQMTKTSLWFTAAIEVSIEQEFGVNRFAAPKWFVSQLEAATETPAFTALARRVLVRLCAIYVCFEREHMTKRIVDPVANFHLQNGAHVESVNFSADTTGHGIASSYGLMINYKYSMQYATDHSSISYKRDSTVAVSPALVPLLWHRFHPNPILQAIQDLQDKHDIHVLATQYAKGTTILRRGQLPDAVYFLCLGQVHVDSIPATSLAQGQSFGDVEVVHGEPVRFSIVAQSLCHVLFVRYKDMVTLLDLVPSLRARHDLSAQVSRL
;
A
#
# COMPACT_ATOMS: atom_id res chain seq x y z
N MET A 1 -1.53 5.67 48.70
CA MET A 1 -0.44 5.53 47.70
C MET A 1 -0.32 6.85 46.98
N GLN A 2 0.83 7.54 47.08
CA GLN A 2 1.07 8.73 46.25
C GLN A 2 1.18 8.29 44.78
N PRO A 3 0.62 9.05 43.82
CA PRO A 3 0.81 8.76 42.40
C PRO A 3 2.30 8.89 42.06
N ARG A 4 2.89 7.84 41.50
CA ARG A 4 4.26 7.87 40.96
C ARG A 4 4.34 8.92 39.86
N SER A 5 5.49 9.58 39.73
CA SER A 5 5.66 10.60 38.70
C SER A 5 5.62 9.96 37.29
N LEU A 6 5.20 10.73 36.27
CA LEU A 6 5.18 10.26 34.87
C LEU A 6 6.53 9.66 34.44
N ALA A 7 7.63 10.26 34.90
CA ALA A 7 8.99 9.83 34.62
C ALA A 7 9.35 8.47 35.26
N GLU A 8 8.73 8.10 36.38
CA GLU A 8 8.94 6.81 37.04
C GLU A 8 8.17 5.67 36.33
N GLU A 9 7.04 5.96 35.68
CA GLU A 9 6.22 4.93 35.01
C GLU A 9 6.48 4.80 33.51
N LEU A 10 6.80 5.92 32.85
CA LEU A 10 7.08 6.07 31.42
C LEU A 10 8.32 6.96 31.25
N GLY A 11 9.50 6.38 31.43
CA GLY A 11 10.77 7.09 31.30
C GLY A 11 11.82 6.29 30.52
N PRO A 12 13.07 6.78 30.46
CA PRO A 12 14.17 6.11 29.75
C PRO A 12 14.41 4.66 30.20
N THR A 13 14.25 4.37 31.49
CA THR A 13 14.36 3.02 32.06
C THR A 13 13.32 2.07 31.49
N TRP A 14 12.04 2.46 31.54
CA TRP A 14 10.93 1.71 30.94
C TRP A 14 11.12 1.49 29.44
N PHE A 15 11.55 2.53 28.70
CA PHE A 15 11.81 2.42 27.27
C PHE A 15 12.87 1.36 26.96
N ASN A 16 13.99 1.38 27.70
CA ASN A 16 15.07 0.42 27.54
C ASN A 16 14.63 -1.01 27.90
N GLU A 17 13.81 -1.18 28.94
CA GLU A 17 13.20 -2.47 29.29
C GLU A 17 12.30 -3.00 28.16
N VAL A 18 11.46 -2.14 27.58
CA VAL A 18 10.59 -2.52 26.46
C VAL A 18 11.42 -2.97 25.26
N LYS A 19 12.47 -2.21 24.88
CA LYS A 19 13.36 -2.59 23.78
C LYS A 19 14.11 -3.89 24.05
N ALA A 20 14.55 -4.14 25.29
CA ALA A 20 15.22 -5.38 25.69
C ALA A 20 14.29 -6.60 25.75
N SER A 21 13.01 -6.39 26.09
CA SER A 21 12.03 -7.47 26.24
C SER A 21 11.68 -8.20 24.93
N THR A 22 11.98 -7.58 23.78
CA THR A 22 11.77 -8.14 22.44
C THR A 22 12.53 -9.46 22.17
N ALA A 23 13.43 -9.89 23.08
CA ALA A 23 14.29 -11.05 22.91
C ALA A 23 13.97 -12.27 23.82
N ARG A 24 12.97 -12.20 24.71
CA ARG A 24 12.71 -13.31 25.66
C ARG A 24 11.80 -14.38 25.05
N HIS A 25 12.42 -15.50 24.67
CA HIS A 25 11.71 -16.73 24.33
C HIS A 25 11.04 -17.29 25.59
N SER A 26 9.73 -17.56 25.51
CA SER A 26 9.03 -18.28 26.58
C SER A 26 9.56 -19.73 26.65
N SER A 27 9.66 -20.28 27.86
CA SER A 27 10.06 -21.67 28.03
C SER A 27 9.04 -22.57 27.35
N LYS A 28 9.49 -23.36 26.38
CA LYS A 28 8.61 -24.26 25.61
C LYS A 28 8.16 -25.40 26.51
N ARG A 29 6.99 -25.27 27.13
CA ARG A 29 6.27 -26.42 27.68
C ARG A 29 5.95 -27.37 26.53
N LYS A 30 6.40 -28.62 26.61
CA LYS A 30 6.13 -29.61 25.56
C LYS A 30 4.64 -29.98 25.61
N VAL A 31 3.88 -29.55 24.61
CA VAL A 31 2.46 -29.87 24.44
C VAL A 31 2.34 -30.91 23.32
N ASN A 32 1.48 -31.92 23.51
CA ASN A 32 1.15 -32.87 22.45
C ASN A 32 -0.08 -32.35 21.69
N PHE A 33 -0.08 -32.46 20.36
CA PHE A 33 -1.19 -32.03 19.51
C PHE A 33 -1.51 -33.12 18.49
N ASP A 34 -2.79 -33.50 18.41
CA ASP A 34 -3.32 -34.43 17.42
C ASP A 34 -4.39 -33.73 16.57
N ARG A 35 -4.20 -33.74 15.25
CA ARG A 35 -5.08 -33.06 14.29
C ARG A 35 -6.48 -33.68 14.23
N GLY A 36 -6.58 -35.01 14.30
CA GLY A 36 -7.87 -35.71 14.21
C GLY A 36 -8.74 -35.45 15.43
N GLU A 37 -8.15 -35.52 16.62
CA GLU A 37 -8.81 -35.19 17.88
C GLU A 37 -9.23 -33.71 17.93
N PHE A 38 -8.37 -32.80 17.47
CA PHE A 38 -8.73 -31.38 17.34
C PHE A 38 -9.96 -31.18 16.45
N VAL A 39 -9.98 -31.77 15.24
CA VAL A 39 -11.12 -31.68 14.32
C VAL A 39 -12.40 -32.21 14.96
N ARG A 40 -12.32 -33.33 15.69
CA ARG A 40 -13.44 -33.92 16.42
C ARG A 40 -13.97 -32.99 17.52
N GLN A 41 -13.08 -32.39 18.30
CA GLN A 41 -13.43 -31.43 19.35
C GLN A 41 -14.08 -30.16 18.78
N VAL A 42 -13.58 -29.63 17.66
CA VAL A 42 -14.18 -28.47 16.98
C VAL A 42 -15.60 -28.78 16.50
N LYS A 43 -15.83 -29.93 15.85
CA LYS A 43 -17.18 -30.36 15.42
C LYS A 43 -18.13 -30.44 16.63
N ALA A 44 -17.69 -31.10 17.70
CA ALA A 44 -18.48 -31.22 18.92
C ALA A 44 -18.79 -29.86 19.59
N ALA A 45 -17.87 -28.90 19.54
CA ALA A 45 -18.07 -27.57 20.09
C ALA A 45 -19.03 -26.70 19.27
N ILE A 46 -19.17 -26.96 17.97
CA ILE A 46 -19.99 -26.14 17.06
C ILE A 46 -21.40 -26.71 16.91
N GLU A 47 -21.55 -28.03 16.83
CA GLU A 47 -22.85 -28.71 16.63
C GLU A 47 -23.90 -28.26 17.66
N THR A 48 -24.98 -27.63 17.20
CA THR A 48 -26.06 -27.13 18.07
C THR A 48 -27.05 -28.25 18.38
N THR A 49 -27.31 -28.56 19.65
CA THR A 49 -28.25 -29.62 20.04
C THR A 49 -29.74 -29.24 19.88
N GLY A 50 -30.06 -28.06 19.34
CA GLY A 50 -31.43 -27.64 19.00
C GLY A 50 -32.37 -27.40 20.19
N LYS A 51 -31.93 -27.62 21.44
CA LYS A 51 -32.76 -27.48 22.65
C LYS A 51 -32.49 -26.15 23.35
N VAL A 52 -33.17 -25.10 22.90
CA VAL A 52 -33.03 -23.73 23.43
C VAL A 52 -33.62 -23.57 24.85
N ASN A 53 -34.50 -24.49 25.28
CA ASN A 53 -35.24 -24.40 26.54
C ASN A 53 -34.84 -25.45 27.60
N ASP A 54 -33.68 -26.08 27.48
CA ASP A 54 -33.20 -27.09 28.44
C ASP A 54 -32.18 -26.47 29.41
N PRO A 55 -32.24 -26.71 30.75
CA PRO A 55 -31.18 -26.35 31.69
C PRO A 55 -29.77 -26.84 31.30
N GLY A 56 -29.67 -27.84 30.41
CA GLY A 56 -28.41 -28.24 29.77
C GLY A 56 -27.76 -27.19 28.85
N PHE A 57 -28.50 -26.19 28.36
CA PHE A 57 -28.01 -25.14 27.46
C PHE A 57 -26.86 -24.33 28.06
N VAL A 58 -26.98 -23.92 29.33
CA VAL A 58 -25.94 -23.14 30.01
C VAL A 58 -24.65 -23.94 30.17
N ARG A 59 -24.76 -25.24 30.49
CA ARG A 59 -23.60 -26.15 30.59
C ARG A 59 -22.92 -26.32 29.24
N GLU A 60 -23.70 -26.42 28.18
CA GLU A 60 -23.21 -26.57 26.81
C GLU A 60 -22.48 -25.30 26.31
N VAL A 61 -23.06 -24.11 26.54
CA VAL A 61 -22.38 -22.83 26.23
C VAL A 61 -21.08 -22.69 27.02
N LYS A 62 -21.08 -23.05 28.30
CA LYS A 62 -19.87 -23.05 29.13
C LYS A 62 -18.80 -23.98 28.56
N ARG A 63 -19.15 -25.24 28.25
CA ARG A 63 -18.23 -26.23 27.67
C ARG A 63 -17.53 -25.71 26.40
N ARG A 64 -18.29 -25.06 25.50
CA ARG A 64 -17.75 -24.49 24.25
C ARG A 64 -16.77 -23.35 24.51
N ARG A 65 -17.09 -22.48 25.47
CA ARG A 65 -16.20 -21.38 25.86
C ARG A 65 -14.95 -21.90 26.55
N ASP A 66 -15.07 -22.91 27.42
CA ASP A 66 -13.94 -23.54 28.09
C ASP A 66 -12.99 -24.18 27.07
N PHE A 67 -13.52 -24.88 26.06
CA PHE A 67 -12.72 -25.39 24.93
C PHE A 67 -11.97 -24.26 24.20
N ALA A 68 -12.66 -23.18 23.85
CA ALA A 68 -12.04 -22.05 23.15
C ALA A 68 -10.93 -21.38 23.99
N ILE A 69 -11.16 -21.19 25.30
CA ILE A 69 -10.17 -20.63 26.22
C ILE A 69 -8.95 -21.54 26.34
N ASP A 70 -9.16 -22.84 26.52
CA ASP A 70 -8.08 -23.82 26.63
C ASP A 70 -7.23 -23.89 25.37
N LEU A 71 -7.87 -23.85 24.20
CA LEU A 71 -7.18 -23.82 22.91
C LEU A 71 -6.30 -22.57 22.77
N VAL A 72 -6.82 -21.39 23.09
CA VAL A 72 -6.06 -20.12 23.01
C VAL A 72 -4.81 -20.18 23.89
N HIS A 73 -4.94 -20.69 25.11
CA HIS A 73 -3.82 -20.82 26.04
C HIS A 73 -2.79 -21.87 25.58
N THR A 74 -3.28 -23.00 25.09
CA THR A 74 -2.44 -24.13 24.68
C THR A 74 -1.68 -23.84 23.39
N TYR A 75 -2.31 -23.15 22.43
CA TYR A 75 -1.72 -22.77 21.15
C TYR A 75 -0.45 -21.93 21.28
N ALA A 76 -0.34 -21.10 22.32
CA ALA A 76 0.86 -20.29 22.59
C ALA A 76 2.14 -21.13 22.77
N HIS A 77 2.00 -22.43 23.03
CA HIS A 77 3.09 -23.37 23.26
C HIS A 77 3.37 -24.30 22.06
N PHE A 78 2.63 -24.16 20.95
CA PHE A 78 2.76 -25.03 19.79
C PHE A 78 4.09 -24.81 19.03
N SER A 79 4.66 -25.89 18.51
CA SER A 79 5.72 -25.81 17.50
C SER A 79 5.16 -25.35 16.15
N GLU A 80 6.03 -24.92 15.23
CA GLU A 80 5.60 -24.52 13.89
C GLU A 80 4.91 -25.67 13.14
N GLU A 81 5.36 -26.92 13.33
CA GLU A 81 4.69 -28.10 12.75
C GLU A 81 3.29 -28.30 13.34
N GLN A 82 3.12 -28.12 14.65
CA GLN A 82 1.82 -28.26 15.32
C GLN A 82 0.85 -27.16 14.88
N LYS A 83 1.33 -25.92 14.75
CA LYS A 83 0.55 -24.81 14.18
C LYS A 83 0.09 -25.14 12.76
N LEU A 84 0.98 -25.65 11.91
CA LEU A 84 0.62 -26.09 10.55
C LEU A 84 -0.46 -27.18 10.58
N GLN A 85 -0.34 -28.20 11.44
CA GLN A 85 -1.33 -29.26 11.54
C GLN A 85 -2.71 -28.73 11.99
N LEU A 86 -2.75 -27.79 12.93
CA LEU A 86 -4.00 -27.12 13.33
C LEU A 86 -4.61 -26.32 12.17
N LEU A 87 -3.79 -25.56 11.45
CA LEU A 87 -4.21 -24.77 10.29
C LEU A 87 -4.77 -25.67 9.17
N LEU A 88 -4.13 -26.79 8.89
CA LEU A 88 -4.63 -27.78 7.92
C LEU A 88 -5.91 -28.45 8.41
N GLY A 89 -6.03 -28.72 9.72
CA GLY A 89 -7.29 -29.19 10.32
C GLY A 89 -8.45 -28.23 10.07
N LEU A 90 -8.21 -26.92 10.22
CA LEU A 90 -9.20 -25.89 9.92
C LEU A 90 -9.45 -25.72 8.42
N ALA A 91 -8.40 -25.65 7.61
CA ALA A 91 -8.51 -25.33 6.18
C ALA A 91 -9.01 -26.50 5.34
N VAL A 92 -8.48 -27.70 5.59
CA VAL A 92 -8.74 -28.90 4.78
C VAL A 92 -9.86 -29.73 5.39
N ASP A 93 -9.72 -30.17 6.64
CA ASP A 93 -10.66 -31.16 7.22
C ASP A 93 -12.00 -30.57 7.62
N LEU A 94 -12.00 -29.29 8.00
CA LEU A 94 -13.19 -28.53 8.39
C LEU A 94 -13.64 -27.55 7.29
N GLY A 95 -12.68 -27.01 6.53
CA GLY A 95 -12.92 -25.99 5.51
C GLY A 95 -13.35 -26.56 4.16
N SER A 96 -12.96 -27.79 3.81
CA SER A 96 -13.64 -28.52 2.75
C SER A 96 -15.01 -28.93 3.28
N GLN A 97 -16.06 -28.21 2.85
CA GLN A 97 -17.38 -28.77 3.02
C GLN A 97 -17.44 -30.02 2.15
N ASP A 98 -17.38 -31.16 2.82
CA ASP A 98 -17.84 -32.43 2.29
C ASP A 98 -19.27 -32.16 1.80
N MET A 99 -19.47 -32.03 0.47
CA MET A 99 -20.76 -31.76 -0.17
C MET A 99 -21.84 -32.74 0.35
N SER A 100 -21.42 -33.88 0.90
CA SER A 100 -22.24 -34.84 1.61
C SER A 100 -22.96 -34.29 2.86
N LEU A 101 -22.41 -33.34 3.63
CA LEU A 101 -23.11 -32.70 4.77
C LEU A 101 -24.19 -31.70 4.30
N LEU A 102 -23.91 -30.96 3.22
CA LEU A 102 -24.90 -30.14 2.54
C LEU A 102 -26.06 -31.03 2.07
N VAL A 103 -25.74 -32.16 1.43
CA VAL A 103 -26.70 -33.15 0.93
C VAL A 103 -27.46 -33.88 2.05
N ARG A 104 -26.85 -34.12 3.22
CA ARG A 104 -27.48 -34.82 4.36
C ARG A 104 -28.38 -33.92 5.23
N SER A 105 -28.06 -32.63 5.34
CA SER A 105 -28.90 -31.65 6.06
C SER A 105 -30.11 -31.22 5.25
N LEU A 106 -30.08 -31.44 3.93
CA LEU A 106 -31.25 -31.40 3.09
C LEU A 106 -32.08 -32.65 3.41
N PRO A 107 -33.34 -32.50 3.88
CA PRO A 107 -34.15 -33.69 4.13
C PRO A 107 -34.36 -34.40 2.72
N SER A 108 -34.83 -35.64 2.49
CA SER A 108 -35.10 -36.27 1.13
C SER A 108 -36.59 -36.41 0.66
N MET A 109 -37.11 -36.05 -0.55
CA MET A 109 -36.88 -36.58 -1.93
C MET A 109 -37.40 -35.66 -3.08
N LEU A 110 -37.45 -34.32 -2.91
CA LEU A 110 -37.37 -33.33 -4.03
C LEU A 110 -36.07 -32.51 -3.93
N ARG A 111 -35.21 -32.92 -2.99
CA ARG A 111 -34.23 -32.11 -2.28
C ARG A 111 -32.84 -32.07 -2.93
N ALA A 112 -32.69 -32.60 -4.15
CA ALA A 112 -31.53 -32.37 -5.02
C ALA A 112 -31.90 -31.60 -6.31
N HIS A 113 -33.15 -31.68 -6.76
CA HIS A 113 -33.63 -30.97 -7.97
C HIS A 113 -33.78 -29.45 -7.70
N LEU A 114 -34.15 -29.10 -6.46
CA LEU A 114 -34.26 -27.75 -5.93
C LEU A 114 -32.91 -27.10 -5.57
N VAL A 115 -31.90 -27.91 -5.18
CA VAL A 115 -30.51 -27.45 -4.93
C VAL A 115 -29.94 -26.80 -6.19
N PHE A 116 -30.33 -27.34 -7.35
CA PHE A 116 -29.96 -26.82 -8.66
C PHE A 116 -30.74 -25.56 -9.06
N GLN A 117 -32.02 -25.38 -8.73
CA GLN A 117 -32.70 -24.09 -8.94
C GLN A 117 -32.09 -22.93 -8.14
N VAL A 118 -31.35 -23.24 -7.07
CA VAL A 118 -30.77 -22.29 -6.08
C VAL A 118 -29.25 -22.11 -6.27
N LEU A 119 -28.65 -22.83 -7.22
CA LEU A 119 -27.35 -22.50 -7.84
C LEU A 119 -27.50 -21.85 -9.24
N ALA A 120 -28.59 -22.19 -9.96
CA ALA A 120 -28.92 -21.85 -11.35
C ALA A 120 -29.11 -20.38 -11.70
N ALA A 121 -29.01 -19.51 -10.72
CA ALA A 121 -28.93 -18.10 -10.94
C ALA A 121 -28.15 -17.41 -9.81
N ALA A 122 -27.13 -18.08 -9.24
CA ALA A 122 -26.17 -17.48 -8.30
C ALA A 122 -25.28 -16.44 -8.98
N LEU A 123 -25.62 -16.20 -10.25
CA LEU A 123 -25.11 -15.28 -11.22
C LEU A 123 -26.25 -14.37 -11.79
N GLY A 124 -27.47 -14.38 -11.22
CA GLY A 124 -28.68 -13.61 -11.65
C GLY A 124 -30.11 -14.12 -11.20
N PHE A 125 -30.36 -14.46 -9.93
CA PHE A 125 -31.52 -15.26 -9.40
C PHE A 125 -32.93 -14.67 -9.40
N ASN A 126 -33.94 -15.56 -9.50
CA ASN A 126 -35.35 -15.41 -9.08
C ASN A 126 -35.64 -16.38 -7.88
N PRO A 127 -36.61 -16.12 -6.98
CA PRO A 127 -36.56 -16.52 -5.56
C PRO A 127 -37.13 -17.93 -5.26
N PRO A 128 -36.72 -18.55 -4.13
CA PRO A 128 -37.48 -19.66 -3.54
C PRO A 128 -38.61 -19.10 -2.67
N THR A 129 -39.82 -19.64 -2.83
CA THR A 129 -41.05 -19.25 -2.13
C THR A 129 -41.12 -19.65 -0.64
N ASP A 130 -40.05 -20.26 -0.08
CA ASP A 130 -39.99 -20.68 1.32
C ASP A 130 -38.71 -20.16 2.02
N LEU A 131 -38.93 -19.28 3.01
CA LEU A 131 -37.89 -18.67 3.84
C LEU A 131 -37.09 -19.69 4.64
N GLU A 132 -37.70 -20.82 5.05
CA GLU A 132 -37.02 -21.84 5.84
C GLU A 132 -36.04 -22.66 5.00
N THR A 133 -36.40 -23.01 3.76
CA THR A 133 -35.48 -23.64 2.81
C THR A 133 -34.27 -22.75 2.51
N TYR A 134 -34.48 -21.44 2.29
CA TYR A 134 -33.38 -20.49 2.09
C TYR A 134 -32.46 -20.38 3.33
N LYS A 135 -33.04 -20.33 4.54
CA LYS A 135 -32.26 -20.34 5.79
C LYS A 135 -31.43 -21.61 5.94
N HIS A 136 -31.99 -22.78 5.60
CA HIS A 136 -31.27 -24.05 5.68
C HIS A 136 -30.12 -24.12 4.68
N VAL A 137 -30.34 -23.74 3.42
CA VAL A 137 -29.26 -23.69 2.40
C VAL A 137 -28.19 -22.69 2.81
N LYS A 138 -28.57 -21.48 3.24
CA LYS A 138 -27.63 -20.47 3.73
C LYS A 138 -26.79 -21.00 4.90
N ARG A 139 -27.41 -21.67 5.89
CA ARG A 139 -26.70 -22.30 7.02
C ARG A 139 -25.78 -23.43 6.57
N GLY A 140 -26.22 -24.23 5.59
CA GLY A 140 -25.44 -25.32 5.01
C GLY A 140 -24.19 -24.84 4.27
N LEU A 141 -24.23 -23.64 3.68
CA LEU A 141 -23.10 -23.03 2.95
C LEU A 141 -22.09 -22.31 3.86
N VAL A 142 -22.40 -22.11 5.15
CA VAL A 142 -21.46 -21.49 6.10
C VAL A 142 -20.37 -22.51 6.45
N PRO A 143 -19.09 -22.24 6.14
CA PRO A 143 -18.00 -23.16 6.47
C PRO A 143 -17.90 -23.38 7.99
N LEU A 144 -17.59 -24.61 8.43
CA LEU A 144 -17.37 -24.89 9.85
C LEU A 144 -16.29 -24.01 10.50
N PRO A 145 -15.18 -23.65 9.80
CA PRO A 145 -14.21 -22.71 10.33
C PRO A 145 -14.80 -21.34 10.65
N GLU A 146 -15.85 -20.90 9.95
CA GLU A 146 -16.50 -19.63 10.26
C GLU A 146 -17.16 -19.68 11.64
N GLN A 147 -17.89 -20.75 11.92
CA GLN A 147 -18.53 -20.98 13.22
C GLN A 147 -17.50 -21.17 14.34
N PHE A 148 -16.38 -21.84 14.04
CA PHE A 148 -15.23 -21.92 14.94
C PHE A 148 -14.72 -20.53 15.32
N PHE A 149 -14.47 -19.65 14.35
CA PHE A 149 -13.97 -18.31 14.63
C PHE A 149 -14.98 -17.41 15.34
N LEU A 150 -16.28 -17.59 15.10
CA LEU A 150 -17.31 -16.91 15.89
C LEU A 150 -17.29 -17.35 17.36
N LEU A 151 -17.10 -18.65 17.63
CA LEU A 151 -16.91 -19.16 18.99
C LEU A 151 -15.64 -18.58 19.64
N ILE A 152 -14.51 -18.59 18.93
CA ILE A 152 -13.26 -17.98 19.38
C ILE A 152 -13.45 -16.49 19.69
N GLY A 153 -14.13 -15.74 18.81
CA GLY A 153 -14.42 -14.33 19.02
C GLY A 153 -15.29 -14.03 20.25
N SER A 154 -15.95 -15.04 20.82
CA SER A 154 -16.78 -14.89 22.02
C SER A 154 -15.99 -14.95 23.34
N VAL A 155 -14.74 -15.44 23.32
CA VAL A 155 -13.91 -15.60 24.54
C VAL A 155 -12.86 -14.49 24.68
N PRO A 156 -12.36 -14.23 25.90
CA PRO A 156 -11.26 -13.30 26.11
C PRO A 156 -10.04 -13.68 25.24
N ALA A 157 -9.34 -12.68 24.71
CA ALA A 157 -8.20 -12.84 23.80
C ALA A 157 -8.49 -13.54 22.46
N GLY A 158 -9.74 -13.88 22.14
CA GLY A 158 -10.10 -14.54 20.88
C GLY A 158 -9.69 -13.75 19.63
N TYR A 159 -9.85 -12.43 19.64
CA TYR A 159 -9.42 -11.56 18.54
C TYR A 159 -7.90 -11.56 18.37
N SER A 160 -7.15 -11.46 19.46
CA SER A 160 -5.68 -11.57 19.44
C SER A 160 -5.25 -12.93 18.88
N PHE A 161 -5.95 -14.00 19.27
CA PHE A 161 -5.70 -15.34 18.75
C PHE A 161 -5.92 -15.43 17.23
N VAL A 162 -7.01 -14.88 16.69
CA VAL A 162 -7.25 -14.87 15.25
C VAL A 162 -6.13 -14.11 14.51
N LEU A 163 -5.71 -12.96 15.03
CA LEU A 163 -4.59 -12.20 14.44
C LEU A 163 -3.28 -12.99 14.49
N GLN A 164 -2.99 -13.65 15.61
CA GLN A 164 -1.83 -14.51 15.76
C GLN A 164 -1.87 -15.69 14.79
N LEU A 165 -3.02 -16.36 14.66
CA LEU A 165 -3.23 -17.48 13.75
C LEU A 165 -3.03 -17.07 12.29
N ARG A 166 -3.49 -15.89 11.88
CA ARG A 166 -3.20 -15.32 10.55
C ARG A 166 -1.71 -15.07 10.32
N SER A 167 -1.01 -14.56 11.34
CA SER A 167 0.44 -14.35 11.29
C SER A 167 1.18 -15.68 11.13
N ASP A 168 0.80 -16.67 11.93
CA ASP A 168 1.38 -18.02 11.88
C ASP A 168 1.05 -18.73 10.57
N LEU A 169 -0.14 -18.54 10.00
CA LEU A 169 -0.50 -19.06 8.67
C LEU A 169 0.47 -18.53 7.61
N ALA A 170 0.72 -17.22 7.59
CA ALA A 170 1.67 -16.62 6.65
C ALA A 170 3.10 -17.16 6.85
N SER A 171 3.52 -17.37 8.10
CA SER A 171 4.81 -18.00 8.45
C SER A 171 4.87 -19.45 7.93
N CYS A 172 3.85 -20.25 8.24
CA CYS A 172 3.77 -21.66 7.87
C CYS A 172 3.77 -21.84 6.35
N VAL A 173 2.97 -21.05 5.61
CA VAL A 173 2.97 -21.11 4.14
C VAL A 173 4.36 -20.81 3.60
N LYS A 174 5.05 -19.77 4.11
CA LYS A 174 6.42 -19.44 3.67
C LYS A 174 7.40 -20.58 3.96
N THR A 175 7.37 -21.13 5.17
CA THR A 175 8.31 -22.16 5.64
C THR A 175 8.09 -23.51 4.97
N PHE A 176 6.83 -23.93 4.83
CA PHE A 176 6.44 -25.27 4.36
C PHE A 176 5.95 -25.32 2.90
N HIS A 177 6.05 -24.23 2.13
CA HIS A 177 5.56 -24.17 0.74
C HIS A 177 6.03 -25.30 -0.18
N ARG A 178 7.20 -25.91 0.08
CA ARG A 178 7.76 -27.00 -0.74
C ARG A 178 7.13 -28.36 -0.48
N ILE A 179 6.47 -28.52 0.67
CA ILE A 179 5.89 -29.77 1.14
C ILE A 179 4.37 -29.76 0.95
N LEU A 180 3.76 -28.57 0.99
CA LEU A 180 2.32 -28.40 0.78
C LEU A 180 1.94 -28.62 -0.68
N SER A 181 0.85 -29.36 -0.88
CA SER A 181 0.21 -29.49 -2.19
C SER A 181 -0.50 -28.21 -2.61
N ASP A 182 -0.75 -28.04 -3.92
CA ASP A 182 -1.51 -26.88 -4.44
C ASP A 182 -2.92 -26.78 -3.82
N GLN A 183 -3.56 -27.91 -3.53
CA GLN A 183 -4.88 -27.95 -2.88
C GLN A 183 -4.82 -27.41 -1.45
N GLU A 184 -3.80 -27.80 -0.67
CA GLU A 184 -3.61 -27.29 0.70
C GLU A 184 -3.28 -25.79 0.70
N LEU A 185 -2.44 -25.34 -0.22
CA LEU A 185 -2.13 -23.91 -0.38
C LEU A 185 -3.40 -23.10 -0.71
N HIS A 186 -4.26 -23.64 -1.58
CA HIS A 186 -5.53 -23.00 -1.91
C HIS A 186 -6.49 -22.97 -0.71
N ALA A 187 -6.62 -24.08 0.03
CA ALA A 187 -7.43 -24.15 1.24
C ALA A 187 -6.96 -23.17 2.33
N LEU A 188 -5.65 -23.08 2.56
CA LEU A 188 -5.05 -22.12 3.50
C LEU A 188 -5.29 -20.67 3.05
N SER A 189 -5.24 -20.40 1.74
CA SER A 189 -5.57 -19.07 1.20
C SER A 189 -7.03 -18.68 1.46
N PHE A 190 -7.97 -19.63 1.33
CA PHE A 190 -9.36 -19.40 1.71
C PHE A 190 -9.52 -19.18 3.21
N LEU A 191 -8.80 -19.95 4.05
CA LEU A 191 -8.84 -19.76 5.49
C LEU A 191 -8.33 -18.38 5.92
N ASP A 192 -7.24 -17.87 5.32
CA ASP A 192 -6.77 -16.50 5.56
C ASP A 192 -7.83 -15.47 5.15
N LYS A 193 -8.45 -15.65 3.98
CA LYS A 193 -9.54 -14.78 3.51
C LYS A 193 -10.71 -14.79 4.50
N LEU A 194 -11.12 -15.95 4.99
CA LEU A 194 -12.20 -16.09 5.96
C LEU A 194 -11.87 -15.37 7.28
N MET A 195 -10.69 -15.61 7.86
CA MET A 195 -10.25 -14.93 9.09
C MET A 195 -10.21 -13.42 8.92
N ARG A 196 -9.72 -12.94 7.76
CA ARG A 196 -9.68 -11.52 7.42
C ARG A 196 -11.07 -10.93 7.34
N ASP A 197 -11.97 -11.55 6.58
CA ASP A 197 -13.31 -11.03 6.33
C ASP A 197 -14.14 -11.05 7.63
N LEU A 198 -14.00 -12.08 8.46
CA LEU A 198 -14.61 -12.13 9.79
C LEU A 198 -14.11 -11.00 10.71
N PHE A 199 -12.79 -10.78 10.77
CA PHE A 199 -12.23 -9.69 11.55
C PHE A 199 -12.73 -8.31 11.05
N ALA A 200 -12.88 -8.14 9.73
CA ALA A 200 -13.37 -6.90 9.12
C ALA A 200 -14.86 -6.62 9.39
N THR A 201 -15.69 -7.67 9.47
CA THR A 201 -17.14 -7.54 9.70
C THR A 201 -17.50 -7.28 11.16
N GLN A 202 -16.56 -7.43 12.09
CA GLN A 202 -16.79 -7.20 13.50
C GLN A 202 -16.77 -5.71 13.84
N THR A 203 -17.87 -5.22 14.40
CA THR A 203 -18.02 -3.83 14.85
C THR A 203 -17.20 -3.56 16.11
N GLY A 204 -16.87 -2.29 16.37
CA GLY A 204 -16.12 -1.89 17.57
C GLY A 204 -14.76 -1.26 17.26
N VAL A 205 -14.52 -0.96 15.99
CA VAL A 205 -13.35 -0.18 15.55
C VAL A 205 -13.56 1.29 15.89
N HIS A 206 -12.58 1.91 16.55
CA HIS A 206 -12.65 3.30 16.99
C HIS A 206 -11.33 4.05 16.74
N PHE A 207 -11.46 5.32 16.36
CA PHE A 207 -10.37 6.26 16.12
C PHE A 207 -10.00 6.98 17.42
N LYS A 208 -8.70 7.04 17.76
CA LYS A 208 -8.23 7.70 18.98
C LYS A 208 -6.88 8.38 18.75
N ARG A 209 -6.69 9.58 19.32
CA ARG A 209 -5.37 10.19 19.51
C ARG A 209 -4.62 9.47 20.62
N ILE A 210 -3.40 9.04 20.34
CA ILE A 210 -2.51 8.41 21.31
C ILE A 210 -1.69 9.50 21.98
N GLU A 211 -1.66 9.50 23.30
CA GLU A 211 -0.96 10.50 24.10
C GLU A 211 0.06 9.82 25.02
N LEU A 212 1.14 10.53 25.35
CA LEU A 212 2.17 10.08 26.28
C LEU A 212 1.65 10.17 27.73
N LYS A 213 0.82 9.21 28.13
CA LYS A 213 0.17 9.12 29.45
C LYS A 213 0.27 7.70 30.02
N PRO A 214 0.29 7.54 31.36
CA PRO A 214 0.40 6.22 32.00
C PRO A 214 -0.70 5.24 31.60
N GLU A 215 -1.91 5.74 31.36
CA GLU A 215 -3.05 4.95 30.86
C GLU A 215 -2.79 4.26 29.50
N ASN A 216 -1.88 4.80 28.68
CA ASN A 216 -1.52 4.24 27.39
C ASN A 216 -0.25 3.35 27.48
N LYS A 217 0.25 2.99 28.66
CA LYS A 217 1.54 2.27 28.83
C LYS A 217 1.66 1.01 27.98
N GLU A 218 0.64 0.16 27.93
CA GLU A 218 0.68 -1.06 27.10
C GLU A 218 0.57 -0.74 25.60
N VAL A 219 -0.21 0.27 25.23
CA VAL A 219 -0.29 0.77 23.83
C VAL A 219 1.08 1.28 23.38
N LEU A 220 1.74 2.10 24.20
CA LEU A 220 3.06 2.65 23.93
C LEU A 220 4.12 1.55 23.87
N ARG A 221 4.04 0.51 24.71
CA ARG A 221 4.91 -0.67 24.60
C ARG A 221 4.78 -1.33 23.23
N VAL A 222 3.55 -1.55 22.75
CA VAL A 222 3.30 -2.13 21.42
C VAL A 222 3.88 -1.25 20.32
N ILE A 223 3.70 0.07 20.39
CA ILE A 223 4.23 1.03 19.40
C ILE A 223 5.76 0.95 19.36
N VAL A 224 6.44 1.04 20.51
CA VAL A 224 7.91 0.98 20.59
C VAL A 224 8.47 -0.33 20.02
N GLN A 225 7.74 -1.44 20.20
CA GLN A 225 8.15 -2.77 19.71
C GLN A 225 7.85 -2.99 18.22
N ASN A 226 6.82 -2.36 17.68
CA ASN A 226 6.28 -2.68 16.35
C ASN A 226 6.37 -1.55 15.34
N GLU A 227 6.92 -0.38 15.68
CA GLU A 227 7.21 0.68 14.72
C GLU A 227 8.25 0.21 13.68
N ARG A 228 7.86 0.19 12.38
CA ARG A 228 8.63 -0.45 11.30
C ARG A 228 9.20 0.52 10.27
N VAL A 229 8.70 1.75 10.22
CA VAL A 229 9.16 2.75 9.24
C VAL A 229 10.40 3.43 9.81
N HIS A 230 10.27 4.01 11.01
CA HIS A 230 11.36 4.71 11.68
C HIS A 230 11.49 4.23 13.12
N ALA A 231 12.30 3.19 13.33
CA ALA A 231 12.50 2.58 14.63
C ALA A 231 12.86 3.62 15.71
N MET A 232 12.10 3.62 16.81
CA MET A 232 12.32 4.56 17.91
C MET A 232 13.67 4.30 18.58
N ARG A 233 14.48 5.36 18.68
CA ARG A 233 15.88 5.30 19.13
C ARG A 233 16.03 5.49 20.64
N SER A 234 15.17 6.32 21.23
CA SER A 234 15.22 6.67 22.65
C SER A 234 13.83 7.02 23.18
N TYR A 235 13.71 7.18 24.50
CA TYR A 235 12.50 7.76 25.10
C TYR A 235 12.26 9.20 24.63
N GLY A 236 13.32 9.98 24.38
CA GLY A 236 13.21 11.34 23.83
C GLY A 236 12.53 11.34 22.46
N ASP A 237 12.94 10.42 21.57
CA ASP A 237 12.33 10.21 20.25
C ASP A 237 10.84 9.84 20.37
N LEU A 238 10.50 8.92 21.27
CA LEU A 238 9.09 8.60 21.58
C LEU A 238 8.32 9.85 22.05
N ALA A 239 8.88 10.60 23.01
CA ALA A 239 8.24 11.76 23.57
C ALA A 239 8.05 12.88 22.53
N HIS A 240 9.04 13.11 21.67
CA HIS A 240 8.98 14.08 20.58
C HIS A 240 7.85 13.73 19.60
N ARG A 241 7.70 12.46 19.21
CA ARG A 241 6.64 12.03 18.28
C ARG A 241 5.23 12.18 18.85
N LEU A 242 5.04 11.93 20.15
CA LEU A 242 3.71 11.95 20.79
C LEU A 242 3.32 13.29 21.40
N ALA A 243 4.29 14.04 21.92
CA ALA A 243 4.07 15.25 22.70
C ALA A 243 4.85 16.46 22.18
N GLY A 244 5.66 16.31 21.13
CA GLY A 244 6.35 17.42 20.49
C GLY A 244 5.39 18.41 19.82
N HIS A 245 5.88 19.62 19.59
CA HIS A 245 5.09 20.69 18.99
C HIS A 245 4.56 20.28 17.61
N ARG A 246 3.25 20.48 17.37
CA ARG A 246 2.58 20.14 16.10
C ARG A 246 2.73 18.67 15.67
N ARG A 247 2.91 17.77 16.64
CA ARG A 247 3.00 16.33 16.40
C ARG A 247 1.89 15.58 17.08
N TYR A 248 1.32 14.65 16.32
CA TYR A 248 0.19 13.86 16.78
C TYR A 248 0.33 12.44 16.26
N VAL A 249 0.07 11.47 17.13
CA VAL A 249 -0.06 10.07 16.76
C VAL A 249 -1.52 9.68 16.89
N PHE A 250 -2.09 9.14 15.82
CA PHE A 250 -3.45 8.64 15.81
C PHE A 250 -3.46 7.14 15.57
N GLY A 251 -4.43 6.44 16.11
CA GLY A 251 -4.58 5.01 15.95
C GLY A 251 -6.02 4.57 15.78
N VAL A 252 -6.17 3.42 15.14
CA VAL A 252 -7.41 2.67 15.10
C VAL A 252 -7.33 1.51 16.08
N PHE A 253 -8.34 1.38 16.93
CA PHE A 253 -8.40 0.38 18.00
C PHE A 253 -9.67 -0.45 17.84
N HIS A 254 -9.66 -1.67 18.38
CA HIS A 254 -10.84 -2.51 18.44
C HIS A 254 -11.22 -2.77 19.89
N SER A 255 -12.52 -2.65 20.24
CA SER A 255 -13.00 -2.69 21.64
C SER A 255 -12.56 -3.93 22.41
N ASN A 256 -12.46 -5.09 21.75
CA ASN A 256 -12.04 -6.34 22.38
C ASN A 256 -10.51 -6.53 22.53
N ILE A 257 -9.70 -5.62 21.97
CA ILE A 257 -8.22 -5.63 22.02
C ILE A 257 -7.67 -4.20 22.18
N ALA A 258 -8.21 -3.45 23.15
CA ALA A 258 -7.92 -2.03 23.35
C ALA A 258 -6.44 -1.68 23.62
N HIS A 259 -5.64 -2.63 24.11
CA HIS A 259 -4.20 -2.45 24.34
C HIS A 259 -3.37 -2.52 23.06
N LEU A 260 -3.91 -3.10 21.98
CA LEU A 260 -3.26 -3.24 20.67
C LEU A 260 -3.85 -2.20 19.71
N PRO A 261 -3.18 -1.06 19.46
CA PRO A 261 -3.52 -0.24 18.31
C PRO A 261 -3.39 -1.11 17.06
N LEU A 262 -4.40 -1.19 16.21
CA LEU A 262 -4.34 -2.03 15.01
C LEU A 262 -3.38 -1.43 13.97
N VAL A 263 -3.54 -0.15 13.75
CA VAL A 263 -2.70 0.68 12.88
C VAL A 263 -2.53 2.04 13.54
N ILE A 264 -1.34 2.61 13.38
CA ILE A 264 -1.04 3.98 13.80
C ILE A 264 -0.59 4.81 12.60
N VAL A 265 -0.77 6.12 12.73
CA VAL A 265 -0.18 7.12 11.84
C VAL A 265 0.47 8.21 12.69
N GLU A 266 1.70 8.54 12.35
CA GLU A 266 2.43 9.64 12.95
C GLU A 266 2.40 10.86 12.02
N THR A 267 2.08 12.03 12.59
CA THR A 267 1.86 13.27 11.84
C THR A 267 2.74 14.39 12.32
N PHE A 268 3.13 15.25 11.38
CA PHE A 268 3.84 16.51 11.63
C PHE A 268 3.18 17.64 10.84
N PHE A 269 2.79 18.72 11.53
CA PHE A 269 2.16 19.89 10.91
C PHE A 269 3.15 21.02 10.72
N THR A 270 3.28 21.50 9.49
CA THR A 270 4.32 22.45 9.08
C THR A 270 3.81 23.42 8.01
N THR A 271 4.63 24.39 7.62
CA THR A 271 4.34 25.37 6.57
C THR A 271 4.98 25.02 5.22
N TYR A 272 5.73 23.91 5.15
CA TYR A 272 6.45 23.46 3.95
C TYR A 272 6.32 21.94 3.75
N MET A 273 6.63 21.45 2.55
CA MET A 273 6.70 19.99 2.28
C MET A 273 8.12 19.46 2.59
N PRO A 274 8.29 18.61 3.61
CA PRO A 274 9.62 18.10 3.96
C PRO A 274 10.10 17.05 2.97
N THR A 275 11.41 17.10 2.68
CA THR A 275 12.10 16.21 1.76
C THR A 275 13.12 15.29 2.44
N VAL A 276 13.43 15.53 3.72
CA VAL A 276 14.42 14.79 4.51
C VAL A 276 13.77 14.35 5.83
N ILE A 277 13.96 13.11 6.26
CA ILE A 277 13.31 12.58 7.46
C ILE A 277 13.94 13.09 8.75
N ASP A 278 15.25 13.33 8.75
CA ASP A 278 15.96 13.79 9.94
C ASP A 278 15.51 15.19 10.38
N SER A 279 15.00 16.04 9.48
CA SER A 279 14.38 17.32 9.86
C SER A 279 13.06 17.15 10.60
N ILE A 280 12.43 15.97 10.49
CA ILE A 280 11.24 15.59 11.23
C ILE A 280 11.62 14.82 12.50
N LEU A 281 12.66 13.99 12.50
CA LEU A 281 12.94 13.13 13.68
C LEU A 281 13.90 13.76 14.69
N SER A 282 14.74 14.71 14.29
CA SER A 282 15.74 15.31 15.19
C SER A 282 15.10 16.28 16.18
N ASP A 283 15.68 16.33 17.39
CA ASP A 283 15.37 17.34 18.41
C ASP A 283 16.10 18.67 18.11
N ASP A 284 17.21 18.62 17.35
CA ASP A 284 18.05 19.75 16.98
C ASP A 284 17.84 20.18 15.50
N PRO A 285 17.91 21.48 15.18
CA PRO A 285 18.00 21.94 13.79
C PRO A 285 19.26 21.37 13.13
N PRO A 286 19.20 20.96 11.85
CA PRO A 286 20.28 20.18 11.22
C PRO A 286 21.62 20.95 11.22
N PRO A 287 22.72 20.36 11.73
CA PRO A 287 24.06 20.83 11.44
C PRO A 287 24.38 20.49 9.98
N HIS A 288 25.16 21.31 9.29
CA HIS A 288 25.55 21.19 7.86
C HIS A 288 24.61 21.86 6.83
N ALA A 289 24.36 23.17 7.00
CA ALA A 289 24.22 24.05 5.83
C ALA A 289 25.62 24.51 5.40
N SER A 290 26.15 23.93 4.32
CA SER A 290 27.35 24.46 3.65
C SER A 290 27.03 25.81 2.99
N PRO A 291 27.93 26.80 3.06
CA PRO A 291 27.69 28.13 2.50
C PRO A 291 27.87 28.09 0.97
N GLY A 292 26.79 28.07 0.18
CA GLY A 292 26.90 28.19 -1.28
C GLY A 292 25.76 27.63 -2.13
N ALA A 293 24.83 26.85 -1.58
CA ALA A 293 23.58 26.54 -2.27
C ALA A 293 22.53 27.58 -1.84
N LEU A 294 21.81 28.13 -2.82
CA LEU A 294 20.71 29.11 -2.67
C LEU A 294 20.02 28.98 -1.31
N SER A 295 20.08 30.08 -0.57
CA SER A 295 19.61 30.30 0.79
C SER A 295 18.67 29.21 1.34
N PRO A 296 19.01 28.54 2.46
CA PRO A 296 18.00 27.81 3.21
C PRO A 296 16.89 28.81 3.58
N PRO A 297 15.59 28.49 3.42
CA PRO A 297 14.58 29.23 4.15
C PRO A 297 14.97 29.13 5.62
N SER A 298 15.00 30.26 6.29
CA SER A 298 15.11 30.39 7.74
C SER A 298 14.11 29.47 8.43
N HIS A 299 14.51 28.22 8.72
CA HIS A 299 13.65 27.19 9.30
C HIS A 299 13.74 27.16 10.83
N VAL A 300 13.65 28.32 11.48
CA VAL A 300 13.12 28.46 12.85
C VAL A 300 12.59 29.90 12.99
N THR A 301 11.33 30.12 12.68
CA THR A 301 10.53 31.15 13.33
C THR A 301 9.18 30.54 13.63
N ASP A 302 8.97 30.16 14.88
CA ASP A 302 7.62 30.04 15.46
C ASP A 302 7.03 31.45 15.52
N ASP A 303 6.65 31.99 14.37
CA ASP A 303 6.02 33.32 14.25
C ASP A 303 4.50 33.23 14.49
N GLY A 304 4.04 32.14 15.13
CA GLY A 304 2.61 31.84 15.27
C GLY A 304 1.90 31.52 13.96
N THR A 305 2.63 31.37 12.84
CA THR A 305 2.00 31.10 11.54
C THR A 305 1.30 29.74 11.53
N PRO A 306 0.03 29.69 11.11
CA PRO A 306 -0.74 28.44 11.12
C PRO A 306 -0.19 27.46 10.08
N PRO A 307 -0.16 26.13 10.37
CA PRO A 307 0.40 25.15 9.45
C PRO A 307 -0.43 25.07 8.17
N THR A 308 0.24 24.94 7.02
CA THR A 308 -0.39 24.80 5.69
C THR A 308 -0.28 23.38 5.15
N HIS A 309 0.59 22.55 5.74
CA HIS A 309 0.89 21.19 5.34
C HIS A 309 0.68 20.20 6.50
N GLY A 310 -0.05 19.12 6.24
CA GLY A 310 -0.11 17.94 7.09
C GLY A 310 0.75 16.82 6.51
N VAL A 311 1.78 16.41 7.27
CA VAL A 311 2.77 15.42 6.82
C VAL A 311 2.58 14.10 7.55
N PHE A 312 2.40 13.02 6.80
CA PHE A 312 2.41 11.63 7.29
C PHE A 312 3.81 11.02 7.09
N TYR A 313 4.61 10.94 8.15
CA TYR A 313 5.98 10.41 8.04
C TYR A 313 6.11 8.96 8.52
N SER A 314 5.10 8.41 9.20
CA SER A 314 5.04 6.98 9.51
C SER A 314 3.60 6.47 9.51
N ILE A 315 3.38 5.30 8.89
CA ILE A 315 2.12 4.56 8.90
C ILE A 315 2.45 3.09 9.14
N SER A 316 2.08 2.59 10.31
CA SER A 316 2.53 1.28 10.77
C SER A 316 1.36 0.39 11.17
N ASN A 317 1.27 -0.79 10.55
CA ASN A 317 0.44 -1.88 11.08
C ASN A 317 1.17 -2.51 12.26
N MET A 318 0.51 -2.56 13.41
CA MET A 318 1.13 -3.02 14.66
C MET A 318 1.13 -4.54 14.81
N HIS A 319 0.43 -5.26 13.93
CA HIS A 319 0.39 -6.71 13.91
C HIS A 319 0.39 -7.26 12.48
N VAL A 320 1.20 -8.30 12.21
CA VAL A 320 1.34 -8.90 10.85
C VAL A 320 0.00 -9.49 10.36
N GLY A 321 -0.74 -10.11 11.28
CA GLY A 321 -2.07 -10.66 11.01
C GLY A 321 -3.14 -9.64 10.60
N LEU A 322 -2.83 -8.34 10.54
CA LEU A 322 -3.74 -7.30 10.03
C LEU A 322 -3.57 -7.04 8.52
N ARG A 323 -2.59 -7.70 7.88
CA ARG A 323 -2.34 -7.55 6.44
C ARG A 323 -3.62 -7.75 5.63
N GLY A 324 -3.87 -6.83 4.70
CA GLY A 324 -4.98 -6.90 3.76
C GLY A 324 -6.33 -6.38 4.27
N LEU A 325 -6.42 -5.89 5.52
CA LEU A 325 -7.66 -5.28 6.06
C LEU A 325 -7.86 -3.81 5.66
N ASN A 326 -6.88 -3.18 5.00
CA ASN A 326 -6.91 -1.76 4.58
C ASN A 326 -7.25 -0.76 5.70
N LEU A 327 -7.00 -1.11 6.97
CA LEU A 327 -7.26 -0.22 8.11
C LEU A 327 -6.44 1.08 8.04
N ALA A 328 -5.21 1.00 7.54
CA ALA A 328 -4.32 2.15 7.35
C ALA A 328 -4.92 3.21 6.42
N SER A 329 -5.59 2.78 5.35
CA SER A 329 -6.30 3.65 4.42
C SER A 329 -7.40 4.43 5.12
N HIS A 330 -8.22 3.74 5.92
CA HIS A 330 -9.29 4.37 6.66
C HIS A 330 -8.75 5.33 7.73
N LEU A 331 -7.68 4.96 8.42
CA LEU A 331 -7.01 5.83 9.39
C LEU A 331 -6.52 7.13 8.76
N LEU A 332 -5.91 7.09 7.58
CA LEU A 332 -5.48 8.31 6.88
C LEU A 332 -6.64 9.28 6.68
N PHE A 333 -7.78 8.81 6.12
CA PHE A 333 -8.94 9.66 5.90
C PHE A 333 -9.53 10.22 7.20
N LEU A 334 -9.60 9.39 8.25
CA LEU A 334 -10.07 9.84 9.57
C LEU A 334 -9.15 10.92 10.15
N THR A 335 -7.82 10.73 10.05
CA THR A 335 -6.83 11.69 10.51
C THR A 335 -6.91 12.99 9.73
N ILE A 336 -6.99 12.95 8.39
CA ILE A 336 -7.17 14.15 7.56
C ILE A 336 -8.44 14.89 7.98
N ASN A 337 -9.59 14.21 8.05
CA ASN A 337 -10.87 14.82 8.42
C ASN A 337 -10.86 15.41 9.83
N HIS A 338 -10.18 14.77 10.79
CA HIS A 338 -10.04 15.27 12.14
C HIS A 338 -9.13 16.50 12.18
N CYS A 339 -7.95 16.42 11.56
CA CYS A 339 -6.93 17.45 11.62
C CYS A 339 -7.25 18.66 10.73
N SER A 340 -7.98 18.52 9.62
CA SER A 340 -8.51 19.65 8.84
C SER A 340 -9.49 20.52 9.65
N LYS A 341 -10.17 19.95 10.65
CA LYS A 341 -11.00 20.74 11.59
C LYS A 341 -10.15 21.46 12.63
N LEU A 342 -9.05 20.84 13.06
CA LEU A 342 -8.10 21.43 14.02
C LEU A 342 -7.29 22.57 13.38
N TYR A 343 -6.89 22.39 12.11
CA TYR A 343 -6.09 23.35 11.35
C TYR A 343 -6.74 23.62 9.99
N PRO A 344 -7.72 24.54 9.91
CA PRO A 344 -8.40 24.89 8.66
C PRO A 344 -7.48 25.49 7.59
N SER A 345 -6.30 25.98 7.99
CA SER A 345 -5.26 26.51 7.11
C SER A 345 -4.54 25.44 6.28
N ILE A 346 -4.65 24.15 6.65
CA ILE A 346 -3.99 23.08 5.91
C ILE A 346 -4.72 22.83 4.60
N HIS A 347 -4.03 23.11 3.50
CA HIS A 347 -4.49 22.83 2.15
C HIS A 347 -3.71 21.69 1.48
N THR A 348 -2.55 21.30 2.03
CA THR A 348 -1.71 20.25 1.46
C THR A 348 -1.57 19.08 2.44
N TRP A 349 -1.91 17.88 1.97
CA TRP A 349 -1.68 16.64 2.69
C TRP A 349 -0.68 15.79 1.92
N VAL A 350 0.39 15.38 2.60
CA VAL A 350 1.53 14.73 1.95
C VAL A 350 2.15 13.71 2.88
N THR A 351 2.78 12.68 2.33
CA THR A 351 3.60 11.74 3.11
C THR A 351 5.08 12.03 2.92
N LEU A 352 5.94 11.51 3.78
CA LEU A 352 7.35 11.30 3.47
C LEU A 352 7.62 9.81 3.67
N SER A 353 7.56 9.04 2.58
CA SER A 353 7.47 7.59 2.61
C SER A 353 8.76 6.91 2.12
N PRO A 354 9.18 5.78 2.71
CA PRO A 354 10.34 5.02 2.24
C PRO A 354 10.05 4.27 0.92
N VAL A 355 11.10 3.78 0.26
CA VAL A 355 11.01 2.98 -0.98
C VAL A 355 11.68 1.60 -0.78
N PRO A 356 11.10 0.73 0.07
CA PRO A 356 11.83 -0.37 0.72
C PRO A 356 12.40 -1.43 -0.25
N THR A 357 11.84 -1.53 -1.45
CA THR A 357 12.22 -2.57 -2.43
C THR A 357 13.00 -2.03 -3.63
N PHE A 358 13.42 -0.76 -3.61
CA PHE A 358 14.12 -0.13 -4.73
C PHE A 358 15.54 -0.67 -4.97
N ARG A 359 16.41 -0.73 -3.94
CA ARG A 359 17.78 -1.26 -4.10
C ARG A 359 17.77 -2.72 -4.58
N PRO A 360 17.00 -3.64 -3.97
CA PRO A 360 16.88 -5.02 -4.48
C PRO A 360 16.38 -5.09 -5.94
N TRP A 361 15.42 -4.24 -6.31
CA TRP A 361 14.95 -4.15 -7.69
C TRP A 361 16.07 -3.71 -8.64
N MET A 362 16.82 -2.66 -8.29
CA MET A 362 17.90 -2.14 -9.13
C MET A 362 19.02 -3.17 -9.34
N LEU A 363 19.43 -3.86 -8.27
CA LEU A 363 20.43 -4.93 -8.36
C LEU A 363 19.94 -6.09 -9.24
N ARG A 364 18.65 -6.44 -9.16
CA ARG A 364 18.04 -7.45 -10.03
C ARG A 364 18.02 -7.02 -11.50
N GLN A 365 17.72 -5.75 -11.80
CA GLN A 365 17.77 -5.23 -13.18
C GLN A 365 19.18 -5.35 -13.76
N LEU A 366 20.22 -5.06 -12.97
CA LEU A 366 21.62 -5.22 -13.37
C LEU A 366 21.95 -6.69 -13.69
N GLN A 367 21.54 -7.63 -12.83
CA GLN A 367 21.74 -9.07 -13.04
C GLN A 367 21.03 -9.57 -14.31
N MET A 368 19.85 -9.03 -14.61
CA MET A 368 19.07 -9.36 -15.82
C MET A 368 19.54 -8.58 -17.05
N THR A 369 20.58 -7.75 -16.96
CA THR A 369 21.06 -6.85 -18.03
C THR A 369 19.96 -5.91 -18.59
N LYS A 370 18.97 -5.57 -17.77
CA LYS A 370 17.85 -4.68 -18.11
C LYS A 370 18.13 -3.25 -17.65
N THR A 371 19.20 -2.65 -18.17
CA THR A 371 19.69 -1.33 -17.72
C THR A 371 19.48 -0.21 -18.73
N SER A 372 18.71 -0.45 -19.80
CA SER A 372 18.48 0.52 -20.89
C SER A 372 17.79 1.81 -20.45
N LEU A 373 17.15 1.81 -19.28
CA LEU A 373 16.43 2.96 -18.71
C LEU A 373 17.25 3.76 -17.69
N TRP A 374 18.45 3.29 -17.34
CA TRP A 374 19.23 3.87 -16.25
C TRP A 374 19.79 5.24 -16.58
N PHE A 375 20.23 5.42 -17.82
CA PHE A 375 20.91 6.61 -18.27
C PHE A 375 20.21 7.17 -19.50
N THR A 376 20.00 8.48 -19.51
CA THR A 376 19.68 9.20 -20.75
C THR A 376 20.97 9.42 -21.54
N ALA A 377 20.87 9.70 -22.84
CA ALA A 377 22.04 10.00 -23.65
C ALA A 377 22.92 11.12 -23.04
N ALA A 378 22.30 12.14 -22.44
CA ALA A 378 23.03 13.22 -21.75
C ALA A 378 23.78 12.72 -20.50
N ILE A 379 23.20 11.79 -19.74
CA ILE A 379 23.86 11.18 -18.59
C ILE A 379 25.00 10.27 -19.04
N GLU A 380 24.81 9.48 -20.10
CA GLU A 380 25.87 8.62 -20.65
C GLU A 380 27.10 9.45 -21.07
N VAL A 381 26.88 10.57 -21.77
CA VAL A 381 27.95 11.50 -22.16
C VAL A 381 28.65 12.10 -20.93
N SER A 382 27.89 12.53 -19.91
CA SER A 382 28.45 13.05 -18.65
C SER A 382 29.28 11.98 -17.91
N ILE A 383 28.85 10.72 -17.91
CA ILE A 383 29.61 9.60 -17.31
C ILE A 383 30.93 9.37 -18.06
N GLU A 384 30.89 9.37 -19.40
CA GLU A 384 32.08 9.15 -20.22
C GLU A 384 33.09 10.30 -20.08
N GLN A 385 32.63 11.55 -20.09
CA GLN A 385 33.49 12.73 -19.99
C GLN A 385 34.07 12.96 -18.60
N GLU A 386 33.26 12.81 -17.55
CA GLU A 386 33.68 13.13 -16.18
C GLU A 386 34.37 11.96 -15.47
N PHE A 387 34.04 10.71 -15.85
CA PHE A 387 34.53 9.51 -15.15
C PHE A 387 35.28 8.52 -16.06
N GLY A 388 35.33 8.75 -17.38
CA GLY A 388 36.05 7.89 -18.32
C GLY A 388 35.42 6.50 -18.50
N VAL A 389 34.12 6.35 -18.18
CA VAL A 389 33.43 5.06 -18.22
C VAL A 389 32.50 4.98 -19.43
N ASN A 390 32.72 4.00 -20.31
CA ASN A 390 31.87 3.79 -21.47
C ASN A 390 30.46 3.30 -21.09
N ARG A 391 29.48 3.54 -21.96
CA ARG A 391 28.05 3.21 -21.75
C ARG A 391 27.77 1.75 -21.35
N PHE A 392 28.59 0.79 -21.79
CA PHE A 392 28.37 -0.64 -21.50
C PHE A 392 28.87 -1.02 -20.10
N ALA A 393 29.91 -0.35 -19.61
CA ALA A 393 30.44 -0.53 -18.26
C ALA A 393 29.71 0.34 -17.21
N ALA A 394 29.07 1.43 -17.64
CA ALA A 394 28.42 2.42 -16.77
C ALA A 394 27.46 1.83 -15.72
N PRO A 395 26.56 0.86 -16.02
CA PRO A 395 25.65 0.33 -15.00
C PRO A 395 26.38 -0.41 -13.86
N LYS A 396 27.38 -1.23 -14.20
CA LYS A 396 28.16 -1.98 -13.20
C LYS A 396 29.04 -1.05 -12.37
N TRP A 397 29.69 -0.09 -13.02
CA TRP A 397 30.50 0.92 -12.35
C TRP A 397 29.66 1.78 -11.41
N PHE A 398 28.49 2.26 -11.86
CA PHE A 398 27.62 3.10 -11.04
C PHE A 398 27.19 2.37 -9.75
N VAL A 399 26.80 1.09 -9.85
CA VAL A 399 26.50 0.28 -8.66
C VAL A 399 27.72 0.10 -7.78
N SER A 400 28.91 -0.16 -8.33
CA SER A 400 30.10 -0.34 -7.50
C SER A 400 30.47 0.94 -6.73
N GLN A 401 30.26 2.12 -7.32
CA GLN A 401 30.45 3.40 -6.63
C GLN A 401 29.43 3.63 -5.51
N LEU A 402 28.16 3.24 -5.73
CA LEU A 402 27.10 3.32 -4.69
C LEU A 402 27.39 2.37 -3.53
N GLU A 403 27.78 1.12 -3.81
CA GLU A 403 28.09 0.11 -2.77
C GLU A 403 29.39 0.45 -2.02
N ALA A 404 30.33 1.14 -2.67
CA ALA A 404 31.52 1.70 -2.03
C ALA A 404 31.24 2.98 -1.22
N ALA A 405 29.99 3.46 -1.18
CA ALA A 405 29.60 4.72 -0.53
C ALA A 405 30.48 5.91 -0.96
N THR A 406 30.66 6.07 -2.28
CA THR A 406 31.46 7.18 -2.83
C THR A 406 30.74 8.52 -2.62
N GLU A 407 31.39 9.48 -1.95
CA GLU A 407 30.77 10.78 -1.57
C GLU A 407 31.32 11.98 -2.34
N THR A 408 32.06 11.78 -3.44
CA THR A 408 32.62 12.92 -4.20
C THR A 408 31.48 13.82 -4.72
N PRO A 409 31.63 15.16 -4.76
CA PRO A 409 30.56 16.06 -5.22
C PRO A 409 30.06 15.75 -6.63
N ALA A 410 30.97 15.39 -7.54
CA ALA A 410 30.65 15.00 -8.90
C ALA A 410 29.80 13.71 -8.94
N PHE A 411 30.23 12.67 -8.22
CA PHE A 411 29.48 11.42 -8.17
C PHE A 411 28.13 11.59 -7.47
N THR A 412 28.07 12.34 -6.38
CA THR A 412 26.80 12.65 -5.67
C THR A 412 25.81 13.36 -6.58
N ALA A 413 26.26 14.31 -7.40
CA ALA A 413 25.41 15.00 -8.39
C ALA A 413 24.93 14.05 -9.50
N LEU A 414 25.79 13.17 -10.00
CA LEU A 414 25.41 12.11 -10.93
C LEU A 414 24.39 11.15 -10.29
N ALA A 415 24.68 10.66 -9.09
CA ALA A 415 23.86 9.73 -8.34
C ALA A 415 22.46 10.29 -8.10
N ARG A 416 22.34 11.55 -7.70
CA ARG A 416 21.04 12.24 -7.61
C ARG A 416 20.27 12.19 -8.92
N ARG A 417 20.88 12.60 -10.04
CA ARG A 417 20.22 12.62 -11.37
C ARG A 417 19.71 11.23 -11.77
N VAL A 418 20.53 10.21 -11.57
CA VAL A 418 20.21 8.81 -11.96
C VAL A 418 19.18 8.20 -11.02
N LEU A 419 19.40 8.25 -9.70
CA LEU A 419 18.58 7.56 -8.72
C LEU A 419 17.18 8.17 -8.60
N VAL A 420 17.06 9.49 -8.63
CA VAL A 420 15.75 10.18 -8.59
C VAL A 420 14.91 9.78 -9.81
N ARG A 421 15.51 9.80 -11.01
CA ARG A 421 14.84 9.38 -12.25
C ARG A 421 14.46 7.90 -12.22
N LEU A 422 15.39 7.03 -11.86
CA LEU A 422 15.15 5.58 -11.82
C LEU A 422 14.07 5.21 -10.80
N CYS A 423 14.06 5.86 -9.65
CA CYS A 423 13.04 5.65 -8.63
C CYS A 423 11.66 6.15 -9.10
N ALA A 424 11.60 7.30 -9.78
CA ALA A 424 10.36 7.75 -10.43
C ALA A 424 9.83 6.74 -11.45
N ILE A 425 10.71 6.16 -12.28
CA ILE A 425 10.34 5.09 -13.23
C ILE A 425 9.83 3.85 -12.48
N TYR A 426 10.53 3.45 -11.43
CA TYR A 426 10.19 2.29 -10.61
C TYR A 426 8.78 2.39 -10.03
N VAL A 427 8.44 3.51 -9.39
CA VAL A 427 7.12 3.68 -8.74
C VAL A 427 5.99 4.06 -9.70
N CYS A 428 6.30 4.48 -10.94
CA CYS A 428 5.28 4.84 -11.93
C CYS A 428 5.01 3.74 -12.97
N PHE A 429 6.00 2.90 -13.30
CA PHE A 429 5.93 1.96 -14.42
C PHE A 429 6.16 0.49 -14.07
N GLU A 430 6.96 0.16 -13.07
CA GLU A 430 7.26 -1.25 -12.76
C GLU A 430 6.05 -1.95 -12.13
N ARG A 431 5.56 -3.01 -12.79
CA ARG A 431 4.38 -3.78 -12.35
C ARG A 431 4.71 -5.22 -11.98
N GLU A 432 3.95 -5.76 -11.03
CA GLU A 432 3.92 -7.19 -10.76
C GLU A 432 3.27 -7.96 -11.92
N HIS A 433 3.83 -9.12 -12.27
CA HIS A 433 3.43 -9.87 -13.45
C HIS A 433 1.95 -10.30 -13.43
N MET A 434 1.47 -10.81 -12.29
CA MET A 434 0.13 -11.38 -12.15
C MET A 434 -0.94 -10.32 -11.87
N THR A 435 -0.71 -9.43 -10.91
CA THR A 435 -1.73 -8.46 -10.48
C THR A 435 -1.73 -7.17 -11.29
N LYS A 436 -0.67 -6.92 -12.07
CA LYS A 436 -0.42 -5.65 -12.80
C LYS A 436 -0.35 -4.41 -11.92
N ARG A 437 -0.26 -4.57 -10.59
CA ARG A 437 -0.07 -3.47 -9.62
C ARG A 437 1.38 -3.03 -9.55
N ILE A 438 1.63 -1.84 -9.01
CA ILE A 438 2.99 -1.35 -8.74
C ILE A 438 3.72 -2.33 -7.82
N VAL A 439 4.98 -2.61 -8.15
CA VAL A 439 5.83 -3.57 -7.42
C VAL A 439 6.15 -3.09 -6.01
N ASP A 440 6.43 -1.79 -5.85
CA ASP A 440 6.73 -1.23 -4.54
C ASP A 440 5.47 -1.26 -3.63
N PRO A 441 5.54 -1.89 -2.45
CA PRO A 441 4.38 -2.05 -1.59
C PRO A 441 3.88 -0.74 -1.00
N VAL A 442 4.76 0.24 -0.77
CA VAL A 442 4.43 1.55 -0.18
C VAL A 442 3.80 2.44 -1.24
N ALA A 443 4.37 2.49 -2.45
CA ALA A 443 3.76 3.14 -3.60
C ALA A 443 2.38 2.56 -3.88
N ASN A 444 2.27 1.24 -3.99
CA ASN A 444 0.98 0.58 -4.21
C ASN A 444 -0.03 0.92 -3.10
N PHE A 445 0.38 1.03 -1.83
CA PHE A 445 -0.51 1.46 -0.74
C PHE A 445 -1.03 2.88 -0.94
N HIS A 446 -0.14 3.86 -1.16
CA HIS A 446 -0.55 5.26 -1.30
C HIS A 446 -1.38 5.51 -2.56
N LEU A 447 -1.01 4.90 -3.68
CA LEU A 447 -1.74 5.00 -4.95
C LEU A 447 -3.13 4.34 -4.89
N GLN A 448 -3.28 3.22 -4.16
CA GLN A 448 -4.60 2.64 -3.89
C GLN A 448 -5.50 3.57 -3.05
N ASN A 449 -4.89 4.41 -2.23
CA ASN A 449 -5.57 5.43 -1.44
C ASN A 449 -5.72 6.76 -2.19
N GLY A 450 -5.35 6.77 -3.47
CA GLY A 450 -5.43 7.90 -4.40
C GLY A 450 -4.60 9.11 -4.03
N ALA A 451 -3.43 8.84 -3.46
CA ALA A 451 -2.34 9.79 -3.57
C ALA A 451 -1.76 9.78 -4.99
N HIS A 452 -1.09 10.86 -5.36
CA HIS A 452 -0.21 10.91 -6.53
C HIS A 452 1.25 11.04 -6.11
N VAL A 453 2.16 10.65 -7.02
CA VAL A 453 3.61 10.78 -6.79
C VAL A 453 3.99 12.26 -6.94
N GLU A 454 4.33 12.93 -5.83
CA GLU A 454 4.59 14.37 -5.81
C GLU A 454 6.06 14.69 -6.06
N SER A 455 6.97 14.03 -5.34
CA SER A 455 8.41 14.23 -5.50
C SER A 455 9.19 12.97 -5.08
N VAL A 456 10.37 12.80 -5.67
CA VAL A 456 11.35 11.79 -5.26
C VAL A 456 12.54 12.53 -4.65
N ASN A 457 12.82 12.26 -3.37
CA ASN A 457 13.77 12.99 -2.56
C ASN A 457 15.06 12.18 -2.39
N PHE A 458 16.19 12.77 -2.79
CA PHE A 458 17.52 12.19 -2.65
C PHE A 458 18.18 12.58 -1.33
N SER A 459 18.94 11.66 -0.72
CA SER A 459 19.53 11.83 0.61
C SER A 459 18.49 12.17 1.67
N ALA A 460 17.29 11.59 1.54
CA ALA A 460 16.15 11.85 2.41
C ALA A 460 16.20 11.03 3.70
N ASP A 461 16.71 9.79 3.65
CA ASP A 461 16.95 8.93 4.81
C ASP A 461 18.36 8.34 4.73
N THR A 462 19.31 8.95 5.44
CA THR A 462 20.72 8.55 5.47
C THR A 462 21.01 7.47 6.52
N THR A 463 19.99 6.97 7.22
CA THR A 463 20.18 5.87 8.16
C THR A 463 20.64 4.62 7.43
N GLY A 464 21.32 3.72 8.15
CA GLY A 464 21.74 2.43 7.58
C GLY A 464 20.59 1.63 6.95
N HIS A 465 19.37 1.78 7.48
CA HIS A 465 18.17 1.17 6.89
C HIS A 465 17.73 1.88 5.59
N GLY A 466 17.70 3.21 5.57
CA GLY A 466 17.36 4.00 4.39
C GLY A 466 18.32 3.75 3.21
N ILE A 467 19.63 3.72 3.50
CA ILE A 467 20.67 3.40 2.51
C ILE A 467 20.52 1.96 2.02
N ALA A 468 20.38 0.98 2.92
CA ALA A 468 20.30 -0.43 2.55
C ALA A 468 19.03 -0.81 1.76
N SER A 469 17.95 -0.04 1.89
CA SER A 469 16.67 -0.28 1.23
C SER A 469 16.53 0.44 -0.11
N SER A 470 17.03 1.67 -0.21
CA SER A 470 16.71 2.58 -1.33
C SER A 470 17.82 3.57 -1.70
N TYR A 471 19.04 3.40 -1.20
CA TYR A 471 20.12 4.40 -1.30
C TYR A 471 19.71 5.77 -0.73
N GLY A 472 18.88 5.77 0.31
CA GLY A 472 18.41 6.95 1.02
C GLY A 472 17.36 7.77 0.27
N LEU A 473 16.65 7.15 -0.67
CA LEU A 473 15.53 7.78 -1.36
C LEU A 473 14.26 7.69 -0.52
N MET A 474 13.50 8.78 -0.48
CA MET A 474 12.11 8.78 0.00
C MET A 474 11.22 9.48 -1.02
N ILE A 475 9.91 9.31 -0.90
CA ILE A 475 8.94 9.86 -1.83
C ILE A 475 7.89 10.65 -1.05
N ASN A 476 7.55 11.83 -1.55
CA ASN A 476 6.34 12.50 -1.13
C ASN A 476 5.16 12.00 -1.97
N TYR A 477 4.14 11.43 -1.33
CA TYR A 477 2.85 11.15 -1.94
C TYR A 477 1.84 12.19 -1.48
N LYS A 478 1.24 12.95 -2.39
CA LYS A 478 0.28 14.02 -2.07
C LYS A 478 -1.14 13.52 -2.23
N TYR A 479 -1.99 13.87 -1.27
CA TYR A 479 -3.42 13.54 -1.24
C TYR A 479 -4.24 14.77 -1.63
N SER A 480 -4.97 14.69 -2.74
CA SER A 480 -5.92 15.71 -3.17
C SER A 480 -7.28 15.44 -2.54
N MET A 481 -7.73 16.34 -1.64
CA MET A 481 -8.98 16.18 -0.89
C MET A 481 -10.21 16.80 -1.58
N GLN A 482 -10.04 17.31 -2.81
CA GLN A 482 -11.16 17.83 -3.60
C GLN A 482 -11.87 16.65 -4.29
N TYR A 483 -13.08 16.34 -3.81
CA TYR A 483 -14.15 15.49 -4.37
C TYR A 483 -14.39 14.06 -3.81
N ALA A 484 -15.70 13.77 -3.69
CA ALA A 484 -16.36 12.62 -3.05
C ALA A 484 -16.23 11.26 -3.77
N THR A 485 -15.30 11.15 -4.71
CA THR A 485 -14.86 9.90 -5.33
C THR A 485 -13.46 10.18 -5.85
N ASP A 486 -12.46 9.75 -5.10
CA ASP A 486 -11.07 9.91 -5.48
C ASP A 486 -10.82 9.20 -6.83
N HIS A 487 -10.89 9.97 -7.92
CA HIS A 487 -10.74 9.48 -9.28
C HIS A 487 -9.40 8.79 -9.48
N SER A 488 -8.36 9.22 -8.76
CA SER A 488 -7.04 8.61 -8.84
C SER A 488 -7.03 7.23 -8.18
N SER A 489 -7.69 7.06 -7.02
CA SER A 489 -7.89 5.77 -6.37
C SER A 489 -8.67 4.79 -7.27
N ILE A 490 -9.76 5.26 -7.88
CA ILE A 490 -10.58 4.46 -8.80
C ILE A 490 -9.76 4.04 -10.02
N SER A 491 -9.06 5.00 -10.63
CA SER A 491 -8.24 4.77 -11.83
C SER A 491 -7.11 3.78 -11.53
N TYR A 492 -6.44 3.90 -10.39
CA TYR A 492 -5.42 2.94 -9.98
C TYR A 492 -5.99 1.55 -9.71
N LYS A 493 -7.10 1.43 -8.98
CA LYS A 493 -7.72 0.13 -8.66
C LYS A 493 -8.24 -0.59 -9.91
N ARG A 494 -8.71 0.14 -10.92
CA ARG A 494 -9.26 -0.41 -12.15
C ARG A 494 -8.18 -0.73 -13.18
N ASP A 495 -7.33 0.26 -13.47
CA ASP A 495 -6.43 0.23 -14.64
C ASP A 495 -4.94 0.31 -14.25
N SER A 496 -4.63 0.34 -12.94
CA SER A 496 -3.25 0.51 -12.43
C SER A 496 -2.54 1.76 -12.96
N THR A 497 -3.30 2.80 -13.28
CA THR A 497 -2.77 4.11 -13.71
C THR A 497 -2.29 4.90 -12.50
N VAL A 498 -1.13 5.54 -12.60
CA VAL A 498 -0.48 6.27 -11.51
C VAL A 498 -0.60 7.77 -11.76
N ALA A 499 -1.19 8.53 -10.85
CA ALA A 499 -1.15 9.98 -10.94
C ALA A 499 0.24 10.50 -10.57
N VAL A 500 0.76 11.46 -11.35
CA VAL A 500 2.08 12.04 -11.16
C VAL A 500 2.00 13.57 -11.13
N SER A 501 2.81 14.19 -10.28
CA SER A 501 2.99 15.65 -10.26
C SER A 501 3.66 16.11 -11.56
N PRO A 502 3.26 17.26 -12.13
CA PRO A 502 3.95 17.87 -13.28
C PRO A 502 5.45 18.05 -13.06
N ALA A 503 5.91 18.22 -11.81
CA ALA A 503 7.33 18.29 -11.46
C ALA A 503 8.11 16.99 -11.79
N LEU A 504 7.45 15.82 -11.84
CA LEU A 504 8.08 14.55 -12.23
C LEU A 504 8.14 14.36 -13.74
N VAL A 505 7.34 15.09 -14.52
CA VAL A 505 7.23 14.90 -15.97
C VAL A 505 8.59 15.01 -16.67
N PRO A 506 9.44 16.02 -16.40
CA PRO A 506 10.78 16.10 -17.01
C PRO A 506 11.68 14.91 -16.65
N LEU A 507 11.46 14.27 -15.49
CA LEU A 507 12.19 13.07 -15.06
C LEU A 507 11.74 11.81 -15.78
N LEU A 508 10.54 11.77 -16.34
CA LEU A 508 9.97 10.58 -16.99
C LEU A 508 10.02 10.71 -18.51
N TRP A 509 9.58 11.85 -19.03
CA TRP A 509 9.49 12.14 -20.45
C TRP A 509 10.54 13.17 -20.87
N HIS A 510 11.56 12.69 -21.57
CA HIS A 510 12.69 13.51 -22.00
C HIS A 510 12.56 13.90 -23.48
N ARG A 511 12.57 15.19 -23.76
CA ARG A 511 12.65 15.76 -25.12
C ARG A 511 13.56 16.98 -25.09
N PHE A 512 14.18 17.32 -26.22
CA PHE A 512 15.01 18.53 -26.36
C PHE A 512 14.22 19.84 -26.14
N HIS A 513 12.90 19.82 -26.37
CA HIS A 513 12.03 20.98 -26.16
C HIS A 513 10.82 20.61 -25.27
N PRO A 514 10.41 21.50 -24.35
CA PRO A 514 9.24 21.30 -23.52
C PRO A 514 7.98 21.27 -24.39
N ASN A 515 7.04 20.38 -24.04
CA ASN A 515 5.77 20.31 -24.74
C ASN A 515 4.81 21.39 -24.20
N PRO A 516 4.13 22.16 -25.08
CA PRO A 516 3.22 23.22 -24.66
C PRO A 516 2.12 22.76 -23.69
N ILE A 517 1.57 21.55 -23.86
CA ILE A 517 0.52 21.01 -22.99
C ILE A 517 1.08 20.76 -21.60
N LEU A 518 2.20 20.04 -21.49
CA LEU A 518 2.79 19.72 -20.19
C LEU A 518 3.35 20.97 -19.48
N GLN A 519 3.85 21.94 -20.24
CA GLN A 519 4.24 23.24 -19.68
C GLN A 519 3.04 23.99 -19.11
N ALA A 520 1.94 24.08 -19.85
CA ALA A 520 0.72 24.73 -19.38
C ALA A 520 0.15 24.06 -18.12
N ILE A 521 0.22 22.72 -18.04
CA ILE A 521 -0.16 21.98 -16.83
C ILE A 521 0.75 22.35 -15.66
N GLN A 522 2.06 22.40 -15.87
CA GLN A 522 3.01 22.79 -14.84
C GLN A 522 2.76 24.22 -14.33
N ASP A 523 2.46 25.16 -15.23
CA ASP A 523 2.18 26.56 -14.88
C ASP A 523 0.87 26.72 -14.07
N LEU A 524 -0.05 25.74 -14.15
CA LEU A 524 -1.35 25.75 -13.48
C LEU A 524 -1.43 24.84 -12.25
N GLN A 525 -0.37 24.09 -11.93
CA GLN A 525 -0.36 23.01 -10.93
C GLN A 525 -0.90 23.40 -9.55
N ASP A 526 -0.69 24.64 -9.10
CA ASP A 526 -1.12 25.11 -7.78
C ASP A 526 -2.57 25.63 -7.76
N LYS A 527 -3.18 25.84 -8.93
CA LYS A 527 -4.49 26.49 -9.09
C LYS A 527 -5.57 25.53 -9.57
N HIS A 528 -5.20 24.52 -10.35
CA HIS A 528 -6.14 23.60 -10.98
C HIS A 528 -5.64 22.16 -10.93
N ASP A 529 -6.58 21.24 -10.71
CA ASP A 529 -6.28 19.81 -10.58
C ASP A 529 -6.29 19.13 -11.97
N ILE A 530 -5.23 19.35 -12.75
CA ILE A 530 -5.05 18.71 -14.05
C ILE A 530 -4.04 17.58 -13.89
N HIS A 531 -4.54 16.34 -13.87
CA HIS A 531 -3.70 15.18 -13.60
C HIS A 531 -2.97 14.70 -14.85
N VAL A 532 -1.66 14.52 -14.72
CA VAL A 532 -0.88 13.67 -15.62
C VAL A 532 -0.87 12.25 -15.03
N LEU A 533 -1.24 11.27 -15.83
CA LEU A 533 -1.33 9.87 -15.43
C LEU A 533 -0.26 9.04 -16.14
N ALA A 534 0.30 8.05 -15.46
CA ALA A 534 1.31 7.14 -15.97
C ALA A 534 0.74 5.72 -16.09
N THR A 535 1.01 5.05 -17.21
CA THR A 535 0.63 3.66 -17.46
C THR A 535 1.66 2.95 -18.33
N GLN A 536 1.49 1.63 -18.49
CA GLN A 536 2.28 0.84 -19.42
C GLN A 536 1.38 0.08 -20.40
N TYR A 537 1.86 -0.06 -21.63
CA TYR A 537 1.23 -0.89 -22.66
C TYR A 537 2.18 -2.01 -23.07
N ALA A 538 1.67 -3.25 -23.07
CA ALA A 538 2.43 -4.40 -23.55
C ALA A 538 2.56 -4.36 -25.08
N LYS A 539 3.58 -5.05 -25.61
CA LYS A 539 3.72 -5.23 -27.05
C LYS A 539 2.45 -5.86 -27.64
N GLY A 540 1.97 -5.30 -28.75
CA GLY A 540 0.76 -5.72 -29.45
C GLY A 540 -0.53 -5.07 -28.94
N THR A 541 -0.49 -4.31 -27.84
CA THR A 541 -1.67 -3.61 -27.35
C THR A 541 -2.03 -2.44 -28.27
N THR A 542 -3.28 -2.40 -28.76
CA THR A 542 -3.86 -1.24 -29.43
C THR A 542 -4.17 -0.16 -28.38
N ILE A 543 -3.47 0.97 -28.45
CA ILE A 543 -3.64 2.11 -27.54
C ILE A 543 -4.81 2.98 -28.01
N LEU A 544 -4.81 3.32 -29.31
CA LEU A 544 -5.90 4.04 -29.95
C LEU A 544 -6.43 3.24 -31.14
N ARG A 545 -7.75 3.22 -31.34
CA ARG A 545 -8.40 2.54 -32.47
C ARG A 545 -9.04 3.57 -33.40
N ARG A 546 -8.77 3.47 -34.70
CA ARG A 546 -9.38 4.34 -35.72
C ARG A 546 -10.91 4.38 -35.57
N GLY A 547 -11.48 5.58 -35.60
CA GLY A 547 -12.91 5.84 -35.51
C GLY A 547 -13.48 5.91 -34.09
N GLN A 548 -12.70 5.59 -33.06
CA GLN A 548 -13.15 5.80 -31.67
C GLN A 548 -13.10 7.30 -31.31
N LEU A 549 -13.89 7.70 -30.31
CA LEU A 549 -13.79 9.05 -29.75
C LEU A 549 -12.46 9.22 -29.00
N PRO A 550 -11.83 10.41 -29.07
CA PRO A 550 -10.57 10.66 -28.38
C PRO A 550 -10.78 10.60 -26.86
N ASP A 551 -9.90 9.87 -26.17
CA ASP A 551 -9.98 9.58 -24.74
C ASP A 551 -8.87 10.23 -23.93
N ALA A 552 -7.69 10.46 -24.52
CA ALA A 552 -6.58 11.16 -23.90
C ALA A 552 -5.55 11.67 -24.93
N VAL A 553 -4.66 12.56 -24.46
CA VAL A 553 -3.39 12.88 -25.13
C VAL A 553 -2.29 12.07 -24.48
N TYR A 554 -1.45 11.41 -25.28
CA TYR A 554 -0.43 10.48 -24.80
C TYR A 554 0.98 10.98 -25.12
N PHE A 555 1.92 10.70 -24.22
CA PHE A 555 3.32 11.08 -24.27
C PHE A 555 4.20 9.85 -24.01
N LEU A 556 5.00 9.47 -25.00
CA LEU A 556 5.76 8.23 -24.97
C LEU A 556 7.09 8.41 -24.21
N CYS A 557 7.19 7.84 -23.01
CA CYS A 557 8.40 7.88 -22.15
C CYS A 557 9.40 6.79 -22.49
N LEU A 558 8.93 5.66 -22.98
CA LEU A 558 9.74 4.51 -23.39
C LEU A 558 8.99 3.73 -24.47
N GLY A 559 9.74 3.13 -25.38
CA GLY A 559 9.23 2.16 -26.32
C GLY A 559 8.92 2.77 -27.67
N GLN A 560 8.28 1.98 -28.52
CA GLN A 560 7.87 2.37 -29.86
C GLN A 560 6.42 1.97 -30.11
N VAL A 561 5.69 2.82 -30.81
CA VAL A 561 4.33 2.55 -31.27
C VAL A 561 4.26 2.68 -32.78
N HIS A 562 3.42 1.86 -33.39
CA HIS A 562 3.11 1.88 -34.81
C HIS A 562 1.84 2.67 -35.05
N VAL A 563 1.86 3.57 -36.04
CA VAL A 563 0.70 4.33 -36.51
C VAL A 563 0.25 3.73 -37.84
N ASP A 564 -0.94 3.12 -37.83
CA ASP A 564 -1.58 2.47 -38.97
C ASP A 564 -2.10 3.52 -39.98
N SER A 565 -1.14 4.13 -40.67
CA SER A 565 -1.27 5.18 -41.68
C SER A 565 -0.62 4.72 -42.98
N ILE A 566 -0.85 5.44 -44.08
CA ILE A 566 -0.21 5.14 -45.37
C ILE A 566 0.57 6.40 -45.81
N PRO A 567 1.91 6.35 -45.87
CA PRO A 567 2.78 5.24 -45.45
C PRO A 567 2.79 5.06 -43.94
N ALA A 568 3.02 3.81 -43.48
CA ALA A 568 3.03 3.52 -42.06
C ALA A 568 4.22 4.19 -41.36
N THR A 569 3.96 4.77 -40.19
CA THR A 569 4.94 5.54 -39.41
C THR A 569 5.09 4.92 -38.02
N SER A 570 6.28 4.97 -37.44
CA SER A 570 6.50 4.62 -36.04
C SER A 570 6.81 5.86 -35.21
N LEU A 571 6.26 5.92 -33.99
CA LEU A 571 6.62 6.93 -33.00
C LEU A 571 7.50 6.30 -31.92
N ALA A 572 8.45 7.07 -31.40
CA ALA A 572 9.43 6.67 -30.40
C ALA A 572 9.41 7.61 -29.19
N GLN A 573 10.23 7.29 -28.19
CA GLN A 573 10.39 8.08 -26.96
C GLN A 573 10.55 9.58 -27.24
N GLY A 574 9.85 10.41 -26.46
CA GLY A 574 9.85 11.86 -26.62
C GLY A 574 8.76 12.41 -27.55
N GLN A 575 8.05 11.54 -28.27
CA GLN A 575 6.91 11.94 -29.12
C GLN A 575 5.57 11.78 -28.38
N SER A 576 4.55 12.45 -28.88
CA SER A 576 3.16 12.44 -28.38
C SER A 576 2.18 12.09 -29.49
N PHE A 577 0.97 11.67 -29.13
CA PHE A 577 -0.11 11.36 -30.06
C PHE A 577 -1.50 11.56 -29.42
N GLY A 578 -2.54 11.70 -30.25
CA GLY A 578 -3.92 11.95 -29.83
C GLY A 578 -4.23 13.41 -29.49
N ASP A 579 -3.24 14.29 -29.53
CA ASP A 579 -3.34 15.72 -29.30
C ASP A 579 -4.28 16.42 -30.30
N VAL A 580 -4.13 16.14 -31.59
CA VAL A 580 -4.97 16.74 -32.64
C VAL A 580 -6.44 16.38 -32.43
N GLU A 581 -6.73 15.09 -32.24
CA GLU A 581 -8.10 14.60 -32.07
C GLU A 581 -8.77 15.13 -30.81
N VAL A 582 -8.03 15.19 -29.69
CA VAL A 582 -8.55 15.76 -28.43
C VAL A 582 -8.84 17.26 -28.58
N VAL A 583 -7.92 18.03 -29.19
CA VAL A 583 -8.06 19.49 -29.35
C VAL A 583 -9.26 19.87 -30.23
N HIS A 584 -9.49 19.13 -31.32
CA HIS A 584 -10.58 19.40 -32.25
C HIS A 584 -11.88 18.63 -31.94
N GLY A 585 -11.85 17.66 -31.02
CA GLY A 585 -13.00 16.79 -30.74
C GLY A 585 -13.33 15.85 -31.91
N GLU A 586 -12.35 15.50 -32.73
CA GLU A 586 -12.51 14.62 -33.89
C GLU A 586 -12.27 13.15 -33.51
N PRO A 587 -12.90 12.17 -34.18
CA PRO A 587 -12.56 10.76 -34.00
C PRO A 587 -11.10 10.45 -34.33
N VAL A 588 -10.53 9.46 -33.63
CA VAL A 588 -9.16 8.95 -33.84
C VAL A 588 -8.93 8.60 -35.31
N ARG A 589 -7.95 9.24 -35.94
CA ARG A 589 -7.69 9.09 -37.39
C ARG A 589 -6.99 7.79 -37.74
N PHE A 590 -6.05 7.35 -36.91
CA PHE A 590 -5.23 6.16 -37.14
C PHE A 590 -5.20 5.26 -35.91
N SER A 591 -5.17 3.94 -36.14
CA SER A 591 -4.93 3.01 -35.04
C SER A 591 -3.47 3.08 -34.59
N ILE A 592 -3.24 3.08 -33.29
CA ILE A 592 -1.90 3.13 -32.69
C ILE A 592 -1.67 1.86 -31.88
N VAL A 593 -0.61 1.11 -32.20
CA VAL A 593 -0.31 -0.19 -31.60
C VAL A 593 1.10 -0.21 -31.02
N ALA A 594 1.25 -0.66 -29.78
CA ALA A 594 2.56 -0.78 -29.15
C ALA A 594 3.43 -1.85 -29.84
N GLN A 595 4.62 -1.48 -30.33
CA GLN A 595 5.59 -2.39 -30.95
C GLN A 595 6.54 -3.02 -29.90
N SER A 596 6.66 -2.39 -28.75
CA SER A 596 7.42 -2.85 -27.58
C SER A 596 6.62 -2.63 -26.29
N LEU A 597 7.18 -3.00 -25.14
CA LEU A 597 6.71 -2.44 -23.87
C LEU A 597 6.84 -0.91 -23.96
N CYS A 598 5.75 -0.20 -23.69
CA CYS A 598 5.70 1.25 -23.74
C CYS A 598 5.38 1.81 -22.35
N HIS A 599 6.17 2.77 -21.88
CA HIS A 599 5.84 3.59 -20.73
C HIS A 599 5.24 4.89 -21.26
N VAL A 600 4.04 5.23 -20.79
CA VAL A 600 3.26 6.32 -21.37
C VAL A 600 2.72 7.20 -20.25
N LEU A 601 2.94 8.51 -20.38
CA LEU A 601 2.17 9.51 -19.66
C LEU A 601 0.96 9.90 -20.51
N PHE A 602 -0.17 10.23 -19.89
CA PHE A 602 -1.34 10.69 -20.60
C PHE A 602 -2.16 11.68 -19.77
N VAL A 603 -2.88 12.56 -20.45
CA VAL A 603 -3.83 13.50 -19.85
C VAL A 603 -5.19 13.19 -20.45
N ARG A 604 -6.17 12.88 -19.59
CA ARG A 604 -7.50 12.44 -20.02
C ARG A 604 -8.21 13.54 -20.80
N TYR A 605 -9.10 13.15 -21.70
CA TYR A 605 -9.91 14.08 -22.50
C TYR A 605 -10.58 15.16 -21.65
N LYS A 606 -11.23 14.79 -20.53
CA LYS A 606 -11.87 15.74 -19.62
C LYS A 606 -10.89 16.77 -19.02
N ASP A 607 -9.72 16.29 -18.61
CA ASP A 607 -8.68 17.12 -18.01
C ASP A 607 -8.06 18.05 -19.10
N MET A 608 -7.94 17.56 -20.33
CA MET A 608 -7.52 18.34 -21.49
C MET A 608 -8.54 19.41 -21.90
N VAL A 609 -9.84 19.11 -21.92
CA VAL A 609 -10.89 20.11 -22.19
C VAL A 609 -10.78 21.25 -21.18
N THR A 610 -10.65 20.91 -19.89
CA THR A 610 -10.44 21.88 -18.80
C THR A 610 -9.17 22.72 -19.05
N LEU A 611 -8.06 22.10 -19.46
CA LEU A 611 -6.82 22.80 -19.79
C LEU A 611 -7.01 23.78 -20.96
N LEU A 612 -7.72 23.36 -22.02
CA LEU A 612 -7.95 24.18 -23.22
C LEU A 612 -8.85 25.39 -22.93
N ASP A 613 -9.79 25.25 -21.99
CA ASP A 613 -10.63 26.36 -21.55
C ASP A 613 -9.84 27.38 -20.72
N LEU A 614 -8.89 26.90 -19.90
CA LEU A 614 -7.99 27.75 -19.11
C LEU A 614 -6.88 28.39 -19.95
N VAL A 615 -6.41 27.71 -21.00
CA VAL A 615 -5.31 28.17 -21.87
C VAL A 615 -5.71 28.06 -23.36
N PRO A 616 -6.57 28.97 -23.86
CA PRO A 616 -7.08 28.90 -25.24
C PRO A 616 -5.99 28.98 -26.32
N SER A 617 -4.83 29.56 -26.01
CA SER A 617 -3.69 29.67 -26.93
C SER A 617 -3.12 28.31 -27.36
N LEU A 618 -3.39 27.24 -26.61
CA LEU A 618 -3.03 25.88 -27.01
C LEU A 618 -3.78 25.43 -28.27
N ARG A 619 -5.06 25.82 -28.43
CA ARG A 619 -5.85 25.49 -29.65
C ARG A 619 -5.23 26.12 -30.89
N ALA A 620 -4.93 27.42 -30.82
CA ALA A 620 -4.36 28.19 -31.93
C ALA A 620 -3.00 27.64 -32.41
N ARG A 621 -2.17 27.12 -31.49
CA ARG A 621 -0.88 26.50 -31.86
C ARG A 621 -1.06 25.19 -32.64
N HIS A 622 -2.07 24.41 -32.31
CA HIS A 622 -2.40 23.18 -33.05
C HIS A 622 -2.99 23.50 -34.42
N ASP A 623 -3.80 24.55 -34.55
CA ASP A 623 -4.30 25.02 -35.86
C ASP A 623 -3.17 25.42 -36.81
N LEU A 624 -2.16 26.14 -36.32
CA LEU A 624 -0.95 26.50 -37.09
C LEU A 624 -0.12 25.27 -37.50
N SER A 625 0.09 24.32 -36.58
CA SER A 625 0.81 23.07 -36.87
C SER A 625 0.06 22.19 -37.89
N ALA A 626 -1.27 22.15 -37.80
CA ALA A 626 -2.13 21.43 -38.74
C ALA A 626 -2.16 22.09 -40.13
N GLN A 627 -2.03 23.41 -40.23
CA GLN A 627 -1.88 24.11 -41.50
C GLN A 627 -0.52 23.84 -42.16
N VAL A 628 0.57 23.83 -41.37
CA VAL A 628 1.93 23.52 -41.88
C VAL A 628 2.07 22.06 -42.31
N SER A 629 1.35 21.12 -41.67
CA SER A 629 1.37 19.69 -42.05
C SER A 629 0.46 19.35 -43.25
N ARG A 630 -0.39 20.31 -43.69
CA ARG A 630 -1.26 20.19 -44.88
C ARG A 630 -0.64 20.83 -46.13
N LEU A 631 0.46 21.59 -45.97
CA LEU A 631 1.32 22.12 -47.03
C LEU A 631 2.51 21.18 -47.23
#